data_AF-A0A2S1QWX2-F1
#
_entry.id   AF-A0A2S1QWX2-F1
#
_cell.length_a   1.000
_cell.length_b   1.000
_cell.length_c   1.000
_cell.angle_alpha   90.00
_cell.angle_beta   90.00
_cell.angle_gamma   90.00
#
_symmetry.space_group_name_H-M   'P 1'
#
loop_
_entity.id
_entity.type
_entity.pdbx_description
1 polymer ?
#
loop_
_entity_poly.entity_id
_entity_poly.type
_entity_poly.pdbx_seq_one_letter_code
_entity_poly.pdbx_strand_id
1 'polypeptide(L)'
;MIACSKNEEQIEPLKAELIKSYGKSQEEVDSYTYSVHDAYAKEVHMALNEKYLKLGEYAMDAGNMERAEEALKSMDSLEAALPKDKDKKYYAVHAYKLRDNDTIFNVYYYMDTNNKLVAVSSRK
;
A
#
# COMPACT_ATOMS: atom_id res chain seq x y z
N MET A 1 -19.83 -25.41 6.69
CA MET A 1 -19.83 -23.96 6.94
C MET A 1 -18.47 -23.45 6.53
N ILE A 2 -18.40 -22.78 5.39
CA ILE A 2 -17.15 -22.21 4.88
C ILE A 2 -16.86 -21.02 5.78
N ALA A 3 -15.85 -21.14 6.64
CA ALA A 3 -15.30 -19.98 7.32
C ALA A 3 -14.77 -19.06 6.21
N CYS A 4 -15.52 -18.00 5.87
CA CYS A 4 -14.94 -16.87 5.14
C CYS A 4 -13.68 -16.49 5.92
N SER A 5 -12.53 -16.76 5.31
CA SER A 5 -11.27 -16.60 6.02
C SER A 5 -11.15 -15.12 6.37
N LYS A 6 -10.69 -14.78 7.58
CA LYS A 6 -10.50 -13.39 8.03
C LYS A 6 -9.76 -12.50 7.01
N ASN A 7 -8.99 -13.13 6.13
CA ASN A 7 -8.24 -12.50 5.07
C ASN A 7 -9.13 -12.00 3.90
N GLU A 8 -10.26 -12.64 3.59
CA GLU A 8 -11.15 -12.17 2.50
C GLU A 8 -11.70 -10.77 2.81
N GLU A 9 -12.15 -10.52 4.05
CA GLU A 9 -12.62 -9.19 4.48
C GLU A 9 -11.53 -8.11 4.41
N GLN A 10 -10.26 -8.53 4.44
CA GLN A 10 -9.08 -7.67 4.31
C GLN A 10 -8.60 -7.54 2.85
N ILE A 11 -8.90 -8.50 1.98
CA ILE A 11 -8.47 -8.51 0.58
C ILE A 11 -9.49 -7.81 -0.33
N GLU A 12 -10.79 -8.00 -0.10
CA GLU A 12 -11.84 -7.41 -0.94
C GLU A 12 -11.78 -5.86 -1.06
N PRO A 13 -11.50 -5.11 0.01
CA PRO A 13 -11.32 -3.65 -0.09
C PRO A 13 -10.14 -3.27 -0.98
N LEU A 14 -9.04 -4.05 -0.92
CA LEU A 14 -7.90 -3.86 -1.81
C LEU A 14 -8.30 -4.13 -3.26
N LYS A 15 -8.98 -5.24 -3.55
CA LYS A 15 -9.45 -5.58 -4.90
C LYS A 15 -10.31 -4.45 -5.48
N ALA A 16 -11.26 -3.95 -4.70
CA ALA A 16 -12.13 -2.85 -5.09
C ALA A 16 -11.32 -1.57 -5.41
N GLU A 17 -10.33 -1.23 -4.58
CA GLU A 17 -9.47 -0.07 -4.79
C GLU A 17 -8.58 -0.21 -6.03
N LEU A 18 -8.05 -1.41 -6.30
CA LEU A 18 -7.24 -1.69 -7.49
C LEU A 18 -8.05 -1.50 -8.78
N ILE A 19 -9.31 -1.93 -8.78
CA ILE A 19 -10.20 -1.74 -9.93
C ILE A 19 -10.56 -0.26 -10.08
N LYS A 20 -11.03 0.36 -9.00
CA LYS A 20 -11.59 1.71 -9.02
C LYS A 20 -10.54 2.80 -9.26
N SER A 21 -9.41 2.72 -8.57
CA SER A 21 -8.43 3.80 -8.51
C SER A 21 -7.19 3.52 -9.37
N TYR A 22 -6.87 2.24 -9.60
CA TYR A 22 -5.71 1.83 -10.39
C TYR A 22 -6.07 1.25 -11.77
N GLY A 23 -7.36 1.24 -12.13
CA GLY A 23 -7.84 0.84 -13.45
C GLY A 23 -7.58 -0.62 -13.81
N LYS A 24 -7.41 -1.48 -12.81
CA LYS A 24 -7.22 -2.92 -13.01
C LYS A 24 -8.53 -3.58 -13.43
N SER A 25 -8.46 -4.58 -14.31
CA SER A 25 -9.64 -5.38 -14.62
C SER A 25 -9.94 -6.36 -13.49
N GLN A 26 -11.20 -6.75 -13.35
CA GLN A 26 -11.61 -7.80 -12.42
C GLN A 26 -10.81 -9.09 -12.64
N GLU A 27 -10.63 -9.49 -13.89
CA GLU A 27 -9.84 -10.67 -14.27
C GLU A 27 -8.37 -10.56 -13.86
N GLU A 28 -7.75 -9.38 -14.02
CA GLU A 28 -6.37 -9.17 -13.58
C GLU A 28 -6.25 -9.30 -12.07
N VAL A 29 -7.17 -8.69 -11.31
CA VAL A 29 -7.19 -8.72 -9.85
C VAL A 29 -7.47 -10.13 -9.32
N ASP A 30 -8.39 -10.88 -9.93
CA ASP A 30 -8.71 -12.24 -9.52
C ASP A 30 -7.60 -13.24 -9.87
N SER A 31 -6.75 -12.92 -10.85
CA SER A 31 -5.58 -13.73 -11.19
C SER A 31 -4.40 -13.57 -10.24
N TYR A 32 -4.45 -12.61 -9.29
CA TYR A 32 -3.41 -12.47 -8.27
C TYR A 32 -3.62 -13.48 -7.13
N THR A 33 -2.52 -13.97 -6.59
CA THR A 33 -2.51 -14.64 -5.29
C THR A 33 -2.30 -13.61 -4.20
N TYR A 34 -3.03 -13.77 -3.08
CA TYR A 34 -3.00 -12.82 -1.98
C TYR A 34 -2.54 -13.48 -0.68
N SER A 35 -1.71 -12.77 0.09
CA SER A 35 -1.39 -13.13 1.47
C SER A 35 -1.50 -11.91 2.37
N VAL A 36 -2.09 -12.07 3.55
CA VAL A 36 -2.22 -11.00 4.54
C VAL A 36 -1.31 -11.27 5.73
N HIS A 37 -0.60 -10.25 6.18
CA HIS A 37 0.29 -10.27 7.34
C HIS A 37 0.02 -9.05 8.21
N ASP A 38 0.19 -9.16 9.51
CA ASP A 38 0.16 -7.97 10.36
C ASP A 38 1.33 -7.04 10.01
N ALA A 39 1.10 -5.73 10.09
CA ALA A 39 2.12 -4.72 9.82
C ALA A 39 2.18 -3.72 10.97
N TYR A 40 3.40 -3.32 11.33
CA TYR A 40 3.60 -2.32 12.36
C TYR A 40 3.48 -0.91 11.78
N ALA A 41 2.96 0.03 12.57
CA ALA A 41 2.84 1.44 12.17
C ALA A 41 4.15 2.01 11.61
N LYS A 42 5.30 1.64 12.20
CA LYS A 42 6.62 2.05 11.74
C LYS A 42 6.89 1.62 10.29
N GLU A 43 6.55 0.39 9.90
CA GLU A 43 6.76 -0.11 8.54
C GLU A 43 5.89 0.62 7.53
N VAL A 44 4.63 0.87 7.89
CA VAL A 44 3.69 1.64 7.05
C VAL A 44 4.19 3.07 6.86
N HIS A 45 4.65 3.71 7.94
CA HIS A 45 5.19 5.07 7.90
C HIS A 45 6.47 5.14 7.08
N MET A 46 7.38 4.15 7.20
CA MET A 46 8.57 4.09 6.35
C MET A 46 8.19 3.99 4.86
N ALA A 47 7.23 3.13 4.50
CA ALA A 47 6.78 2.99 3.11
C ALA A 47 6.10 4.27 2.58
N LEU A 48 5.32 4.96 3.41
CA LEU A 48 4.73 6.26 3.08
C LEU A 48 5.80 7.33 2.86
N ASN A 49 6.81 7.37 3.73
CA ASN A 49 7.90 8.32 3.64
C ASN A 49 8.69 8.14 2.33
N GLU A 50 9.03 6.90 1.97
CA GLU A 50 9.67 6.58 0.68
C GLU A 50 8.81 7.00 -0.52
N LYS A 51 7.49 6.80 -0.44
CA LYS A 51 6.56 7.24 -1.49
C LYS A 51 6.58 8.76 -1.66
N TYR A 52 6.48 9.51 -0.56
CA TYR A 52 6.53 10.97 -0.61
C TYR A 52 7.88 11.48 -1.08
N LEU A 53 8.98 10.87 -0.64
CA LEU A 53 10.32 11.21 -1.12
C LEU A 53 10.41 11.10 -2.64
N LYS A 54 10.00 9.96 -3.22
CA LYS A 54 9.99 9.75 -4.68
C LYS A 54 9.10 10.77 -5.39
N LEU A 55 7.92 11.06 -4.85
CA LEU A 55 7.03 12.08 -5.42
C LEU A 55 7.67 13.47 -5.42
N GLY A 56 8.39 13.81 -4.34
CA GLY A 56 9.16 15.04 -4.23
C GLY A 56 10.28 15.11 -5.26
N GLU A 57 11.08 14.04 -5.40
CA GLU A 57 12.14 13.92 -6.40
C GLU A 57 11.58 14.10 -7.82
N TYR A 58 10.51 13.38 -8.18
CA TYR A 58 9.86 13.52 -9.49
C TYR A 58 9.31 14.93 -9.73
N ALA A 59 8.77 15.57 -8.69
CA ALA A 59 8.29 16.95 -8.79
C ALA A 59 9.44 17.94 -9.02
N MET A 60 10.57 17.77 -8.33
CA MET A 60 11.79 18.57 -8.54
C MET A 60 12.34 18.40 -9.95
N ASP A 61 12.46 17.16 -10.43
CA ASP A 61 12.92 16.86 -11.79
C ASP A 61 12.02 17.49 -12.87
N ALA A 62 10.72 17.55 -12.61
CA ALA A 62 9.74 18.21 -13.47
C ALA A 62 9.70 19.74 -13.33
N GLY A 63 10.53 20.33 -12.46
CA GLY A 63 10.54 21.77 -12.18
C GLY A 63 9.33 22.27 -11.39
N ASN A 64 8.54 21.37 -10.80
CA ASN A 64 7.36 21.70 -10.01
C ASN A 64 7.71 21.78 -8.52
N MET A 65 8.23 22.94 -8.10
CA MET A 65 8.68 23.17 -6.73
C MET A 65 7.53 23.12 -5.71
N GLU A 66 6.33 23.56 -6.07
CA GLU A 66 5.16 23.50 -5.18
C GLU A 66 4.86 22.05 -4.77
N ARG A 67 4.82 21.13 -5.73
CA ARG A 67 4.61 19.70 -5.44
C ARG A 67 5.75 19.07 -4.64
N ALA A 68 6.99 19.53 -4.86
CA ALA A 68 8.13 19.07 -4.07
C ALA A 68 8.00 19.51 -2.60
N GLU A 69 7.57 20.74 -2.35
CA GLU A 69 7.29 21.24 -1.00
C GLU A 69 6.10 20.52 -0.33
N GLU A 70 5.05 20.21 -1.10
CA GLU A 70 3.92 19.42 -0.60
C GLU A 70 4.35 18.01 -0.16
N ALA A 71 5.25 17.38 -0.91
CA ALA A 71 5.82 16.10 -0.55
C ALA A 71 6.60 16.17 0.78
N LEU A 72 7.45 17.19 0.95
CA LEU A 72 8.19 17.42 2.21
C LEU A 72 7.24 17.65 3.39
N LYS A 73 6.22 18.52 3.22
CA LYS A 73 5.20 18.75 4.27
C LYS A 73 4.45 17.47 4.65
N SER A 74 4.21 16.60 3.67
CA SER A 74 3.56 15.30 3.90
C SER A 74 4.46 14.37 4.71
N MET A 75 5.77 14.39 4.47
CA MET A 75 6.77 13.64 5.26
C MET A 75 6.85 14.15 6.70
N ASP A 76 6.94 15.47 6.90
CA ASP A 76 6.98 16.07 8.24
C ASP A 76 5.70 15.74 9.04
N SER A 77 4.54 15.83 8.38
CA SER A 77 3.25 15.49 8.99
C SER A 77 3.17 14.03 9.40
N LEU A 78 3.75 13.14 8.58
CA LEU A 78 3.80 11.71 8.86
C LEU A 78 4.68 11.39 10.07
N GLU A 79 5.87 12.01 10.14
CA GLU A 79 6.77 11.86 11.30
C GLU A 79 6.09 12.33 12.59
N ALA A 80 5.39 13.47 12.56
CA ALA A 80 4.62 13.97 13.70
C ALA A 80 3.45 13.07 14.10
N ALA A 81 2.91 12.27 13.18
CA ALA A 81 1.81 11.35 13.43
C ALA A 81 2.26 10.00 14.02
N LEU A 82 3.52 9.57 13.79
CA LEU A 82 4.02 8.26 14.21
C LEU A 82 3.77 7.93 15.70
N PRO A 83 3.99 8.85 16.67
CA PRO A 83 3.72 8.55 18.09
C PRO A 83 2.24 8.28 18.38
N LYS A 84 1.32 8.88 17.61
CA LYS A 84 -0.14 8.69 17.72
C LYS A 84 -0.59 7.42 17.01
N ASP A 85 0.13 7.03 15.97
CA ASP A 85 -0.19 5.87 15.13
C ASP A 85 0.42 4.56 15.65
N LYS A 86 1.32 4.61 16.64
CA LYS A 86 2.03 3.43 17.17
C LYS A 86 1.10 2.28 17.61
N ASP A 87 -0.09 2.61 18.11
CA ASP A 87 -1.09 1.64 18.60
C ASP A 87 -2.16 1.32 17.55
N LYS A 88 -2.12 2.00 16.39
CA LYS A 88 -2.98 1.66 15.27
C LYS A 88 -2.53 0.33 14.68
N LYS A 89 -3.53 -0.47 14.33
CA LYS A 89 -3.33 -1.76 13.72
C LYS A 89 -3.38 -1.60 12.21
N TYR A 90 -2.40 -2.17 11.56
CA TYR A 90 -2.29 -2.25 10.12
C TYR A 90 -2.04 -3.69 9.72
N TYR A 91 -2.29 -3.97 8.45
CA TYR A 91 -1.90 -5.23 7.84
C TYR A 91 -1.35 -4.98 6.45
N ALA A 92 -0.37 -5.78 6.08
CA ALA A 92 0.19 -5.84 4.75
C ALA A 92 -0.56 -6.90 3.94
N VAL A 93 -1.00 -6.55 2.74
CA VAL A 93 -1.53 -7.47 1.75
C VAL A 93 -0.51 -7.57 0.62
N HIS A 94 0.02 -8.77 0.40
CA HIS A 94 0.88 -9.02 -0.75
C HIS A 94 0.00 -9.56 -1.85
N ALA A 95 0.03 -8.93 -3.02
CA ALA A 95 -0.56 -9.44 -4.23
C ALA A 95 0.55 -9.84 -5.19
N TYR A 96 0.55 -11.08 -5.65
CA TYR A 96 1.61 -11.58 -6.52
C TYR A 96 1.08 -12.53 -7.60
N LYS A 97 1.86 -12.66 -8.69
CA LYS A 97 1.66 -13.69 -9.71
C LYS A 97 2.87 -14.62 -9.72
N LEU A 98 2.59 -15.91 -9.71
CA LEU A 98 3.60 -16.95 -9.89
C LEU A 98 3.55 -17.47 -11.32
N ARG A 99 4.71 -17.82 -11.86
CA ARG A 99 4.83 -18.64 -13.06
C ARG A 99 5.73 -19.83 -12.71
N ASP A 100 5.19 -21.03 -12.88
CA ASP A 100 5.81 -22.29 -12.45
C ASP A 100 6.10 -22.28 -10.94
N ASN A 101 7.26 -21.79 -10.50
CA ASN A 101 7.59 -21.55 -9.08
C ASN A 101 8.26 -20.19 -8.81
N ASP A 102 8.37 -19.33 -9.82
CA ASP A 102 9.00 -18.02 -9.71
C ASP A 102 7.95 -16.92 -9.59
N THR A 103 8.23 -15.93 -8.74
CA THR A 103 7.39 -14.73 -8.65
C THR A 103 7.71 -13.81 -9.81
N ILE A 104 6.74 -13.59 -10.70
CA ILE A 104 6.89 -12.70 -11.86
C ILE A 104 6.34 -11.29 -11.60
N PHE A 105 5.54 -11.13 -10.54
CA PHE A 105 4.96 -9.85 -10.12
C PHE A 105 4.67 -9.90 -8.63
N ASN A 106 5.02 -8.85 -7.89
CA ASN A 106 4.75 -8.74 -6.46
C ASN A 106 4.50 -7.28 -6.07
N VAL A 107 3.44 -7.03 -5.32
CA VAL A 107 3.10 -5.70 -4.78
C VAL A 107 2.60 -5.84 -3.35
N TYR A 108 3.04 -4.92 -2.51
CA TYR A 108 2.77 -4.86 -1.08
C TYR A 108 1.89 -3.65 -0.78
N TYR A 109 0.68 -3.90 -0.29
CA TYR A 109 -0.29 -2.89 0.09
C TYR A 109 -0.40 -2.85 1.60
N TYR A 110 -0.48 -1.67 2.20
CA TYR A 110 -0.74 -1.54 3.63
C TYR A 110 -2.13 -0.98 3.84
N MET A 111 -2.93 -1.65 4.66
CA MET A 111 -4.27 -1.21 5.00
C MET A 111 -4.43 -1.06 6.51
N ASP A 112 -5.29 -0.14 6.92
CA ASP A 112 -5.68 0.00 8.32
C ASP A 112 -6.79 -1.01 8.69
N THR A 113 -7.12 -1.12 9.99
CA THR A 113 -8.23 -1.98 10.45
C THR A 113 -9.61 -1.57 9.95
N ASN A 114 -9.75 -0.41 9.31
CA ASN A 114 -10.99 0.02 8.68
C ASN A 114 -11.01 -0.28 7.19
N ASN A 115 -10.12 -1.17 6.73
CA ASN A 115 -10.05 -1.61 5.34
C ASN A 115 -9.71 -0.49 4.36
N LYS A 116 -9.03 0.56 4.82
CA LYS A 116 -8.56 1.65 3.97
C LYS A 116 -7.11 1.43 3.59
N LEU A 117 -6.84 1.56 2.29
CA LEU A 117 -5.48 1.58 1.77
C LEU A 117 -4.77 2.85 2.26
N VAL A 118 -3.71 2.67 3.04
CA VAL A 118 -2.93 3.79 3.61
C VAL A 118 -1.62 3.99 2.88
N ALA A 119 -0.97 2.92 2.41
CA ALA A 119 0.29 3.01 1.68
C ALA A 119 0.35 1.95 0.58
N VAL A 120 1.03 2.30 -0.52
CA VAL A 120 1.25 1.40 -1.65
C VAL A 120 2.73 1.29 -1.90
N SER A 121 3.26 0.08 -1.82
CA SER A 121 4.65 -0.22 -2.14
C SER A 121 4.71 -1.34 -3.18
N SER A 122 5.48 -1.15 -4.24
CA SER A 122 5.75 -2.21 -5.21
C SER A 122 7.22 -2.59 -5.05
N ARG A 123 7.48 -3.87 -4.73
CA ARG A 123 8.83 -4.43 -4.75
C ARG A 123 8.99 -5.13 -6.09
N LYS A 124 9.89 -4.62 -6.93
CA LYS A 124 10.33 -5.28 -8.16
C LYS A 124 11.41 -6.30 -7.84
#